data_AF-A0A2A6FCV3-F1
#
_entry.id   AF-A0A2A6FCV3-F1
#
_cell.length_a   1.000
_cell.length_b   1.000
_cell.length_c   1.000
_cell.angle_alpha   90.00
_cell.angle_beta   90.00
_cell.angle_gamma   90.00
#
_symmetry.space_group_name_H-M   'P 1'
#
loop_
_entity.id
_entity.type
_entity.pdbx_description
1 polymer ?
#
loop_
_entity_poly.entity_id
_entity_poly.type
_entity_poly.pdbx_seq_one_letter_code
_entity_poly.pdbx_strand_id
1 'polypeptide(L)'
;MRDAKGKLIAPDPATLPPDELDFHGLWLHPALLFAQTCWGPMELGLASQVQMIGQPSYDGYEGGQGELYSSALVMRVGEAPSVASPDDGRPSIPLDLMRGKRFAFNSVDSMSGFIGLTRDLEVMGESLDVFASRSESGGHRASIVAIAEGRADVAAIDCQSWALAQRFEPAAQEAAVVGWTGRRKGLPFITARTTPEKTLAALREAVAAVG
;
A
#
# COMPACT_ATOMS: atom_id res chain seq x y z
N MET A 1 13.06 -18.87 -8.19
CA MET A 1 13.93 -18.29 -7.14
C MET A 1 13.77 -19.02 -5.81
N ARG A 2 14.86 -19.32 -5.11
CA ARG A 2 14.85 -20.02 -3.81
C ARG A 2 15.49 -19.13 -2.73
N ASP A 3 15.04 -19.23 -1.49
CA ASP A 3 15.64 -18.50 -0.37
C ASP A 3 17.03 -19.05 0.00
N ALA A 4 17.67 -18.42 0.97
CA ALA A 4 18.97 -18.86 1.50
C ALA A 4 18.94 -20.27 2.12
N LYS A 5 17.76 -20.81 2.42
CA LYS A 5 17.53 -22.17 2.95
C LYS A 5 17.07 -23.16 1.87
N GLY A 6 17.00 -22.75 0.61
CA GLY A 6 16.57 -23.57 -0.51
C GLY A 6 15.04 -23.70 -0.68
N LYS A 7 14.22 -23.05 0.14
CA LYS A 7 12.76 -23.00 -0.03
C LYS A 7 12.44 -22.22 -1.30
N LEU A 8 11.49 -22.71 -2.11
CA LEU A 8 11.01 -21.94 -3.26
C LEU A 8 10.31 -20.66 -2.75
N ILE A 9 10.83 -19.49 -3.13
CA ILE A 9 10.21 -18.18 -2.86
C ILE A 9 9.22 -17.84 -3.98
N ALA A 10 9.63 -18.14 -5.20
CA ALA A 10 8.92 -17.80 -6.42
C ALA A 10 9.34 -18.81 -7.51
N PRO A 11 8.46 -19.25 -8.42
CA PRO A 11 8.89 -19.92 -9.66
C PRO A 11 9.75 -19.00 -10.56
N ASP A 12 10.02 -19.38 -11.81
CA ASP A 12 10.68 -18.49 -12.77
C ASP A 12 9.83 -17.21 -12.96
N PRO A 13 10.40 -15.99 -12.89
CA PRO A 13 9.65 -14.75 -13.14
C PRO A 13 8.85 -14.77 -14.46
N ALA A 14 9.32 -15.51 -15.47
CA ALA A 14 8.63 -15.68 -16.74
C ALA A 14 7.37 -16.57 -16.66
N THR A 15 7.21 -17.36 -15.59
CA THR A 15 6.10 -18.29 -15.38
C THR A 15 5.41 -18.07 -14.04
N LEU A 16 5.57 -16.90 -13.41
CA LEU A 16 5.11 -16.68 -12.06
C LEU A 16 3.59 -16.51 -12.00
N PRO A 17 2.85 -17.37 -11.26
CA PRO A 17 1.50 -17.01 -10.85
C PRO A 17 1.62 -15.83 -9.88
N PRO A 18 0.98 -14.68 -10.15
CA PRO A 18 1.12 -13.48 -9.33
C PRO A 18 0.67 -13.69 -7.86
N ASP A 19 -0.18 -14.68 -7.63
CA ASP A 19 -0.80 -15.07 -6.36
C ASP A 19 0.07 -16.05 -5.53
N GLU A 20 1.18 -16.55 -6.08
CA GLU A 20 2.09 -17.49 -5.40
C GLU A 20 3.41 -16.86 -4.94
N LEU A 21 3.56 -15.54 -5.04
CA LEU A 21 4.80 -14.86 -4.69
C LEU A 21 4.91 -14.62 -3.17
N ASP A 22 5.87 -15.29 -2.53
CA ASP A 22 6.26 -15.01 -1.14
C ASP A 22 7.05 -13.69 -1.09
N PHE A 23 6.35 -12.55 -0.97
CA PHE A 23 6.96 -11.22 -0.93
C PHE A 23 8.03 -11.10 0.16
N HIS A 24 7.77 -11.66 1.34
CA HIS A 24 8.71 -11.59 2.45
C HIS A 24 9.98 -12.40 2.14
N GLY A 25 9.83 -13.61 1.59
CA GLY A 25 10.95 -14.40 1.09
C GLY A 25 11.76 -13.67 0.02
N LEU A 26 11.09 -12.97 -0.91
CA LEU A 26 11.74 -12.19 -1.97
C LEU A 26 12.53 -11.01 -1.40
N TRP A 27 11.94 -10.24 -0.48
CA TRP A 27 12.59 -9.10 0.16
C TRP A 27 13.83 -9.49 0.96
N LEU A 28 13.85 -10.70 1.53
CA LEU A 28 14.98 -11.24 2.26
C LEU A 28 16.00 -11.99 1.39
N HIS A 29 15.78 -12.07 0.08
CA HIS A 29 16.68 -12.81 -0.80
C HIS A 29 18.05 -12.12 -0.87
N PRO A 30 19.18 -12.83 -0.66
CA PRO A 30 20.52 -12.21 -0.58
C PRO A 30 20.99 -11.63 -1.93
N ALA A 31 20.39 -12.05 -3.04
CA ALA A 31 20.65 -11.48 -4.37
C ALA A 31 19.55 -10.51 -4.83
N LEU A 32 18.70 -10.00 -3.92
CA LEU A 32 17.72 -8.98 -4.26
C LEU A 32 18.44 -7.71 -4.73
N LEU A 33 18.32 -7.39 -6.01
CA LEU A 33 18.90 -6.17 -6.57
C LEU A 33 18.04 -4.95 -6.24
N PHE A 34 16.73 -5.04 -6.50
CA PHE A 34 15.78 -3.95 -6.38
C PHE A 34 14.38 -4.51 -6.14
N ALA A 35 13.67 -3.97 -5.15
CA ALA A 35 12.24 -4.15 -4.96
C ALA A 35 11.63 -2.92 -4.30
N GLN A 36 10.31 -2.88 -4.25
CA GLN A 36 9.57 -1.94 -3.43
C GLN A 36 8.85 -2.70 -2.31
N THR A 37 8.70 -2.06 -1.16
CA THR A 37 7.92 -2.55 -0.03
C THR A 37 7.10 -1.41 0.58
N CYS A 38 6.39 -1.70 1.66
CA CYS A 38 5.62 -0.73 2.41
C CYS A 38 6.34 -0.35 3.71
N TRP A 39 5.97 0.76 4.35
CA TRP A 39 6.55 1.10 5.66
C TRP A 39 6.09 0.18 6.79
N GLY A 40 4.97 -0.53 6.63
CA GLY A 40 4.51 -1.47 7.64
C GLY A 40 5.47 -2.64 7.86
N PRO A 41 5.85 -3.42 6.83
CA PRO A 41 6.89 -4.45 6.97
C PRO A 41 8.24 -3.88 7.43
N MET A 42 8.60 -2.67 6.96
CA MET A 42 9.83 -1.98 7.38
C MET A 42 9.85 -1.72 8.90
N GLU A 43 8.76 -1.20 9.45
CA GLU A 43 8.59 -0.97 10.89
C GLU A 43 8.49 -2.29 11.68
N LEU A 44 7.94 -3.35 11.08
CA LEU A 44 7.84 -4.69 11.68
C LEU A 44 9.11 -5.55 11.51
N GLY A 45 10.26 -4.91 11.29
CA GLY A 45 11.59 -5.54 11.39
C GLY A 45 12.33 -5.71 10.07
N LEU A 46 11.67 -5.55 8.91
CA LEU A 46 12.33 -5.68 7.60
C LEU A 46 13.47 -4.68 7.43
N ALA A 47 13.36 -3.46 7.99
CA ALA A 47 14.40 -2.44 7.91
C ALA A 47 15.77 -2.89 8.45
N SER A 48 15.80 -3.87 9.36
CA SER A 48 17.05 -4.45 9.86
C SER A 48 17.73 -5.43 8.88
N GLN A 49 16.97 -5.94 7.90
CA GLN A 49 17.35 -7.02 6.99
C GLN A 49 17.54 -6.56 5.54
N VAL A 50 17.38 -5.27 5.25
CA VAL A 50 17.53 -4.72 3.89
C VAL A 50 18.31 -3.42 3.94
N GLN A 51 18.65 -2.89 2.77
CA GLN A 51 19.13 -1.51 2.62
C GLN A 51 18.11 -0.69 1.85
N MET A 52 17.80 0.51 2.34
CA MET A 52 16.93 1.46 1.63
C MET A 52 17.72 2.19 0.54
N ILE A 53 17.16 2.17 -0.67
CA ILE A 53 17.68 2.89 -1.84
C ILE A 53 17.10 4.31 -1.82
N GLY A 54 15.79 4.45 -1.80
CA GLY A 54 15.08 5.73 -1.86
C GLY A 54 13.57 5.51 -1.83
N GLN A 55 12.80 6.47 -2.31
CA GLN A 55 11.34 6.36 -2.46
C GLN A 55 10.87 7.26 -3.61
N PRO A 56 9.72 6.97 -4.24
CA PRO A 56 9.20 7.80 -5.32
C PRO A 56 8.66 9.14 -4.80
N SER A 57 8.60 10.14 -5.69
CA SER A 57 7.76 11.32 -5.48
C SER A 57 6.29 10.96 -5.72
N TYR A 58 5.41 11.54 -4.92
CA TYR A 58 3.96 11.42 -4.99
C TYR A 58 3.28 12.70 -5.49
N ASP A 59 4.04 13.73 -5.90
CA ASP A 59 3.48 15.02 -6.39
C ASP A 59 2.50 14.88 -7.57
N GLY A 60 2.60 13.78 -8.33
CA GLY A 60 1.71 13.48 -9.45
C GLY A 60 0.35 12.88 -9.08
N TYR A 61 0.06 12.65 -7.80
CA TYR A 61 -1.16 11.97 -7.36
C TYR A 61 -1.91 12.81 -6.32
N GLU A 62 -3.24 12.84 -6.41
CA GLU A 62 -4.07 13.44 -5.35
C GLU A 62 -3.85 12.73 -4.02
N GLY A 63 -3.64 13.49 -2.94
CA GLY A 63 -3.22 12.94 -1.65
C GLY A 63 -1.70 12.72 -1.54
N GLY A 64 -0.93 12.98 -2.59
CA GLY A 64 0.52 13.00 -2.59
C GLY A 64 1.12 14.39 -2.36
N GLN A 65 2.29 14.44 -1.72
CA GLN A 65 3.13 15.65 -1.64
C GLN A 65 4.59 15.25 -1.37
N GLY A 66 5.46 15.50 -2.34
CA GLY A 66 6.86 15.12 -2.31
C GLY A 66 7.01 13.64 -1.97
N GLU A 67 7.65 13.34 -0.85
CA GLU A 67 7.90 11.97 -0.41
C GLU A 67 6.70 11.33 0.34
N LEU A 68 5.59 12.05 0.53
CA LEU A 68 4.46 11.63 1.35
C LEU A 68 3.23 11.28 0.50
N TYR A 69 2.42 10.35 1.00
CA TYR A 69 1.14 9.96 0.42
C TYR A 69 0.05 9.76 1.48
N SER A 70 -1.20 9.94 1.07
CA SER A 70 -2.39 9.50 1.81
C SER A 70 -3.03 8.31 1.10
N SER A 71 -3.68 7.43 1.86
CA SER A 71 -4.57 6.43 1.31
C SER A 71 -5.95 7.03 1.10
N ALA A 72 -6.50 6.84 -0.10
CA ALA A 72 -7.90 7.08 -0.40
C ALA A 72 -8.77 6.03 0.31
N LEU A 73 -9.77 6.49 1.06
CA LEU A 73 -10.83 5.65 1.60
C LEU A 73 -11.91 5.59 0.53
N VAL A 74 -12.09 4.42 -0.06
CA VAL A 74 -13.01 4.20 -1.18
C VAL A 74 -14.21 3.38 -0.75
N MET A 75 -15.39 3.76 -1.24
CA MET A 75 -16.66 3.04 -1.10
C MET A 75 -17.33 2.92 -2.47
N ARG A 76 -18.42 2.15 -2.57
CA ARG A 76 -19.18 2.03 -3.82
C ARG A 76 -19.74 3.39 -4.26
N VAL A 77 -19.71 3.68 -5.56
CA VAL A 77 -20.31 4.88 -6.16
C VAL A 77 -21.78 5.00 -5.74
N GLY A 78 -22.18 6.21 -5.36
CA GLY A 78 -23.55 6.51 -4.93
C GLY A 78 -23.82 6.32 -3.44
N GLU A 79 -22.93 5.67 -2.67
CA GLU A 79 -23.09 5.59 -1.20
C GLU A 79 -22.79 6.92 -0.50
N ALA A 80 -21.88 7.73 -1.04
CA ALA A 80 -21.54 9.05 -0.52
C ALA A 80 -20.92 9.95 -1.62
N PRO A 81 -20.90 11.28 -1.41
CA PRO A 81 -20.21 12.20 -2.30
C PRO A 81 -18.70 11.92 -2.34
N SER A 82 -18.09 12.13 -3.51
CA SER A 82 -16.63 12.06 -3.62
C SER A 82 -15.98 13.24 -2.89
N VAL A 83 -14.88 12.98 -2.18
CA VAL A 83 -14.16 13.97 -1.37
C VAL A 83 -12.73 14.11 -1.87
N ALA A 84 -12.29 15.35 -2.06
CA ALA A 84 -10.91 15.65 -2.42
C ALA A 84 -9.96 15.50 -1.23
N SER A 85 -8.68 15.21 -1.48
CA SER A 85 -7.66 15.15 -0.43
C SER A 85 -7.48 16.52 0.23
N PRO A 86 -7.38 16.60 1.58
CA PRO A 86 -7.03 17.84 2.26
C PRO A 86 -5.63 18.36 1.87
N ASP A 87 -5.52 19.66 1.60
CA ASP A 87 -4.25 20.31 1.24
C ASP A 87 -3.20 20.20 2.36
N ASP A 88 -3.64 20.27 3.61
CA ASP A 88 -2.79 20.22 4.80
C ASP A 88 -2.32 18.79 5.16
N GLY A 89 -2.78 17.78 4.43
CA GLY A 89 -2.39 16.38 4.61
C GLY A 89 -2.92 15.72 5.88
N ARG A 90 -3.86 16.37 6.59
CA ARG A 90 -4.52 15.77 7.76
C ARG A 90 -5.52 14.69 7.33
N PRO A 91 -5.80 13.71 8.20
CA PRO A 91 -6.81 12.71 7.92
C PRO A 91 -8.21 13.36 7.79
N SER A 92 -8.97 12.88 6.81
CA SER A 92 -10.39 13.17 6.61
C SER A 92 -11.14 11.83 6.61
N ILE A 93 -11.44 11.33 7.81
CA ILE A 93 -12.04 10.00 8.01
C ILE A 93 -13.56 10.15 8.14
N PRO A 94 -14.37 9.61 7.22
CA PRO A 94 -15.83 9.70 7.26
C PRO A 94 -16.41 8.63 8.20
N LEU A 95 -16.15 8.79 9.49
CA LEU A 95 -16.45 7.79 10.53
C LEU A 95 -17.90 7.31 10.50
N ASP A 96 -18.86 8.23 10.34
CA ASP A 96 -20.29 7.91 10.31
C ASP A 96 -20.68 7.06 9.10
N LEU A 97 -20.02 7.26 7.95
CA LEU A 97 -20.26 6.46 6.75
C LEU A 97 -19.65 5.06 6.85
N MET A 98 -18.54 4.95 7.57
CA MET A 98 -17.75 3.72 7.70
C MET A 98 -18.23 2.81 8.84
N ARG A 99 -18.98 3.36 9.80
CA ARG A 99 -19.47 2.59 10.96
C ARG A 99 -20.40 1.46 10.51
N GLY A 100 -20.15 0.26 11.00
CA GLY A 100 -20.90 -0.95 10.66
C GLY A 100 -20.65 -1.49 9.24
N LYS A 101 -19.69 -0.94 8.50
CA LYS A 101 -19.33 -1.39 7.14
C LYS A 101 -18.35 -2.58 7.16
N ARG A 102 -18.27 -3.30 6.05
CA ARG A 102 -17.30 -4.38 5.82
C ARG A 102 -16.03 -3.79 5.19
N PHE A 103 -14.93 -3.84 5.93
CA PHE A 103 -13.65 -3.28 5.53
C PHE A 103 -12.76 -4.30 4.82
N ALA A 104 -12.22 -3.96 3.65
CA ALA A 104 -11.22 -4.77 2.94
C ALA A 104 -9.86 -4.07 2.93
N PHE A 105 -8.80 -4.83 3.20
CA PHE A 105 -7.42 -4.33 3.29
C PHE A 105 -6.44 -5.36 2.71
N ASN A 106 -5.25 -4.92 2.29
CA ASN A 106 -4.30 -5.78 1.59
C ASN A 106 -3.79 -6.93 2.47
N SER A 107 -3.25 -6.56 3.63
CA SER A 107 -2.62 -7.42 4.62
C SER A 107 -2.49 -6.65 5.93
N VAL A 108 -2.38 -7.36 7.06
CA VAL A 108 -2.30 -6.74 8.40
C VAL A 108 -1.05 -5.89 8.60
N ASP A 109 0.02 -6.18 7.86
CA ASP A 109 1.27 -5.42 7.86
C ASP A 109 1.27 -4.26 6.85
N SER A 110 0.17 -3.99 6.14
CA SER A 110 0.09 -2.92 5.15
C SER A 110 -0.02 -1.53 5.81
N MET A 111 0.94 -0.62 5.54
CA MET A 111 0.82 0.78 5.97
C MET A 111 -0.36 1.47 5.31
N SER A 112 -0.48 1.34 3.99
CA SER A 112 -1.51 2.00 3.19
C SER A 112 -2.90 1.43 3.45
N GLY A 113 -3.01 0.10 3.52
CA GLY A 113 -4.28 -0.60 3.57
C GLY A 113 -4.84 -0.82 4.97
N PHE A 114 -4.02 -0.82 6.04
CA PHE A 114 -4.45 -1.24 7.37
C PHE A 114 -3.92 -0.36 8.51
N ILE A 115 -2.59 -0.31 8.68
CA ILE A 115 -1.94 0.35 9.82
C ILE A 115 -2.22 1.86 9.82
N GLY A 116 -2.17 2.51 8.65
CA GLY A 116 -2.36 3.95 8.54
C GLY A 116 -3.75 4.39 9.01
N LEU A 117 -4.80 3.71 8.56
CA LEU A 117 -6.17 3.96 9.00
C LEU A 117 -6.36 3.61 10.49
N THR A 118 -5.76 2.52 10.95
CA THR A 118 -5.81 2.13 12.37
C THR A 118 -5.31 3.25 13.27
N ARG A 119 -4.13 3.80 12.95
CA ARG A 119 -3.53 4.92 13.69
C ARG A 119 -4.40 6.18 13.66
N ASP A 120 -5.01 6.49 12.52
CA ASP A 120 -5.88 7.67 12.39
C ASP A 120 -7.15 7.51 13.24
N LEU A 121 -7.74 6.31 13.28
CA LEU A 121 -8.88 5.99 14.15
C LEU A 121 -8.50 6.07 15.63
N GLU A 122 -7.34 5.55 16.03
CA GLU A 122 -6.86 5.61 17.41
C GLU A 122 -6.71 7.06 17.91
N VAL A 123 -6.19 7.96 17.06
CA VAL A 123 -6.09 9.39 17.37
C VAL A 123 -7.47 10.03 17.56
N MET A 124 -8.50 9.52 16.87
CA MET A 124 -9.89 9.95 17.03
C MET A 124 -10.59 9.31 18.23
N GLY A 125 -9.91 8.45 19.00
CA GLY A 125 -10.50 7.71 20.13
C GLY A 125 -11.34 6.50 19.69
N GLU A 126 -11.20 6.07 18.45
CA GLU A 126 -11.89 4.92 17.86
C GLU A 126 -10.92 3.75 17.65
N SER A 127 -11.45 2.60 17.24
CA SER A 127 -10.65 1.44 16.82
C SER A 127 -11.19 0.89 15.50
N LEU A 128 -10.53 -0.14 14.96
CA LEU A 128 -11.07 -0.89 13.84
C LEU A 128 -12.40 -1.60 14.14
N ASP A 129 -12.90 -1.59 15.38
CA ASP A 129 -14.20 -2.18 15.75
C ASP A 129 -15.38 -1.31 15.34
N VAL A 130 -15.12 -0.13 14.78
CA VAL A 130 -16.13 0.65 14.05
C VAL A 130 -16.70 -0.13 12.87
N PHE A 131 -15.94 -1.07 12.30
CA PHE A 131 -16.38 -1.91 11.18
C PHE A 131 -17.13 -3.16 11.66
N ALA A 132 -18.15 -3.59 10.92
CA ALA A 132 -18.87 -4.82 11.22
C ALA A 132 -18.04 -6.08 10.93
N SER A 133 -17.17 -6.03 9.93
CA SER A 133 -16.20 -7.09 9.65
C SER A 133 -15.00 -6.56 8.87
N ARG A 134 -13.91 -7.33 8.86
CA ARG A 134 -12.64 -7.00 8.22
C ARG A 134 -12.18 -8.19 7.39
N SER A 135 -11.72 -7.96 6.17
CA SER A 135 -11.27 -9.02 5.26
C SER A 135 -9.94 -8.67 4.60
N GLU A 136 -9.02 -9.63 4.61
CA GLU A 136 -7.74 -9.52 3.92
C GLU A 136 -7.93 -9.88 2.45
N SER A 137 -7.59 -8.95 1.55
CA SER A 137 -7.80 -9.07 0.10
C SER A 137 -6.53 -9.49 -0.66
N GLY A 138 -5.36 -9.39 -0.04
CA GLY A 138 -4.05 -9.61 -0.66
C GLY A 138 -3.52 -8.41 -1.46
N GLY A 139 -4.31 -7.36 -1.71
CA GLY A 139 -3.83 -6.21 -2.48
C GLY A 139 -4.88 -5.14 -2.79
N HIS A 140 -4.42 -3.93 -3.12
CA HIS A 140 -5.28 -2.78 -3.41
C HIS A 140 -6.28 -3.05 -4.53
N ARG A 141 -5.83 -3.64 -5.64
CA ARG A 141 -6.71 -4.04 -6.75
C ARG A 141 -7.80 -5.00 -6.27
N ALA A 142 -7.45 -6.01 -5.48
CA ALA A 142 -8.42 -6.99 -4.97
C ALA A 142 -9.44 -6.36 -4.00
N SER A 143 -9.03 -5.38 -3.19
CA SER A 143 -9.95 -4.60 -2.36
C SER A 143 -10.94 -3.78 -3.20
N ILE A 144 -10.49 -3.14 -4.27
CA ILE A 144 -11.35 -2.39 -5.20
C ILE A 144 -12.37 -3.32 -5.86
N VAL A 145 -11.91 -4.48 -6.36
CA VAL A 145 -12.80 -5.51 -6.93
C VAL A 145 -13.81 -6.00 -5.88
N ALA A 146 -13.40 -6.19 -4.62
CA ALA A 146 -14.30 -6.59 -3.55
C ALA A 146 -15.41 -5.56 -3.29
N ILE A 147 -15.12 -4.26 -3.42
CA ILE A 147 -16.12 -3.19 -3.34
C ILE A 147 -17.10 -3.26 -4.51
N ALA A 148 -16.58 -3.35 -5.74
CA ALA A 148 -17.41 -3.43 -6.96
C ALA A 148 -18.36 -4.63 -6.93
N GLU A 149 -17.87 -5.79 -6.49
CA GLU A 149 -18.65 -7.03 -6.35
C GLU A 149 -19.56 -7.05 -5.11
N GLY A 150 -19.42 -6.08 -4.20
CA GLY A 150 -20.27 -5.97 -3.01
C GLY A 150 -19.92 -6.98 -1.93
N ARG A 151 -18.68 -7.49 -1.95
CA ARG A 151 -18.10 -8.32 -0.89
C ARG A 151 -17.54 -7.47 0.25
N ALA A 152 -17.13 -6.24 -0.05
CA ALA A 152 -16.72 -5.22 0.90
C ALA A 152 -17.47 -3.91 0.63
N ASP A 153 -17.51 -3.03 1.62
CA ASP A 153 -18.16 -1.73 1.52
C ASP A 153 -17.15 -0.59 1.51
N VAL A 154 -15.98 -0.78 2.15
CA VAL A 154 -14.94 0.23 2.27
C VAL A 154 -13.54 -0.40 2.20
N ALA A 155 -12.59 0.32 1.61
CA ALA A 155 -11.17 -0.06 1.58
C ALA A 155 -10.27 1.18 1.65
N ALA A 156 -9.05 1.00 2.15
CA ALA A 156 -7.99 2.00 2.11
C ALA A 156 -6.98 1.65 1.00
N ILE A 157 -6.78 2.57 0.07
CA ILE A 157 -5.95 2.37 -1.14
C ILE A 157 -4.92 3.50 -1.21
N ASP A 158 -3.63 3.19 -1.32
CA ASP A 158 -2.64 4.28 -1.50
C ASP A 158 -2.94 5.09 -2.77
N CYS A 159 -2.66 6.40 -2.74
CA CYS A 159 -3.09 7.29 -3.82
C CYS A 159 -2.52 6.92 -5.20
N GLN A 160 -1.30 6.38 -5.26
CA GLN A 160 -0.70 5.95 -6.51
C GLN A 160 -1.43 4.72 -7.06
N SER A 161 -1.67 3.71 -6.23
CA SER A 161 -2.46 2.53 -6.61
C SER A 161 -3.89 2.90 -7.01
N TRP A 162 -4.49 3.88 -6.34
CA TRP A 162 -5.82 4.38 -6.72
C TRP A 162 -5.80 5.04 -8.10
N ALA A 163 -4.85 5.94 -8.37
CA ALA A 163 -4.70 6.57 -9.68
C ALA A 163 -4.44 5.55 -10.80
N LEU A 164 -3.61 4.54 -10.53
CA LEU A 164 -3.38 3.43 -11.47
C LEU A 164 -4.66 2.60 -11.68
N ALA A 165 -5.40 2.29 -10.62
CA ALA A 165 -6.65 1.55 -10.71
C ALA A 165 -7.70 2.30 -11.54
N GLN A 166 -7.85 3.61 -11.36
CA GLN A 166 -8.75 4.43 -12.18
C GLN A 166 -8.42 4.34 -13.69
N ARG A 167 -7.15 4.12 -14.03
CA ARG A 167 -6.71 4.02 -15.43
C ARG A 167 -6.80 2.60 -16.00
N PHE A 168 -6.59 1.57 -15.18
CA PHE A 168 -6.33 0.21 -15.66
C PHE A 168 -7.24 -0.87 -15.07
N GLU A 169 -8.02 -0.57 -14.03
CA GLU A 169 -8.93 -1.51 -13.38
C GLU A 169 -10.39 -1.10 -13.61
N PRO A 170 -11.16 -1.82 -14.46
CA PRO A 170 -12.57 -1.51 -14.70
C PRO A 170 -13.40 -1.42 -13.42
N ALA A 171 -13.13 -2.25 -12.41
CA ALA A 171 -13.85 -2.22 -11.13
C ALA A 171 -13.69 -0.88 -10.38
N ALA A 172 -12.65 -0.09 -10.67
CA ALA A 172 -12.46 1.22 -10.06
C ALA A 172 -13.56 2.22 -10.46
N GLN A 173 -14.29 1.98 -11.55
CA GLN A 173 -15.44 2.81 -11.96
C GLN A 173 -16.63 2.68 -11.01
N GLU A 174 -16.70 1.59 -10.25
CA GLU A 174 -17.74 1.32 -9.26
C GLU A 174 -17.38 1.85 -7.86
N ALA A 175 -16.22 2.49 -7.71
CA ALA A 175 -15.73 3.01 -6.44
C ALA A 175 -15.50 4.53 -6.48
N ALA A 176 -15.81 5.23 -5.39
CA ALA A 176 -15.58 6.65 -5.19
C ALA A 176 -14.82 6.90 -3.89
N VAL A 177 -13.99 7.93 -3.88
CA VAL A 177 -13.22 8.33 -2.69
C VAL A 177 -14.11 9.11 -1.73
N VAL A 178 -14.34 8.60 -0.54
CA VAL A 178 -15.19 9.22 0.49
C VAL A 178 -14.39 9.88 1.62
N GLY A 179 -13.08 9.68 1.63
CA GLY A 179 -12.19 10.18 2.66
C GLY A 179 -10.73 9.84 2.39
N TRP A 180 -9.86 10.29 3.29
CA TRP A 180 -8.41 10.17 3.14
C TRP A 180 -7.75 9.94 4.49
N THR A 181 -6.76 9.05 4.54
CA THR A 181 -5.88 8.95 5.72
C THR A 181 -4.94 10.15 5.82
N GLY A 182 -4.32 10.34 6.97
CA GLY A 182 -3.23 11.31 7.11
C GLY A 182 -2.04 10.96 6.21
N ARG A 183 -1.29 11.98 5.79
CA ARG A 183 -0.07 11.79 4.98
C ARG A 183 0.98 10.98 5.74
N ARG A 184 1.60 10.03 5.05
CA ARG A 184 2.64 9.12 5.55
C ARG A 184 3.76 8.97 4.53
N LYS A 185 4.91 8.47 4.96
CA LYS A 185 6.04 8.26 4.05
C LYS A 185 5.68 7.28 2.93
N GLY A 186 6.02 7.66 1.70
CA GLY A 186 5.93 6.88 0.47
C GLY A 186 6.64 5.53 0.51
N LEU A 187 6.24 4.63 -0.37
CA LEU A 187 6.72 3.24 -0.40
C LEU A 187 8.22 3.17 -0.73
N PRO A 188 9.07 2.63 0.17
CA PRO A 188 10.51 2.63 -0.04
C PRO A 188 10.96 1.59 -1.07
N PHE A 189 11.94 1.97 -1.87
CA PHE A 189 12.76 1.06 -2.66
C PHE A 189 13.86 0.46 -1.80
N ILE A 190 14.04 -0.86 -1.92
CA ILE A 190 14.96 -1.65 -1.10
C ILE A 190 15.84 -2.57 -1.96
N THR A 191 16.99 -2.92 -1.42
CA THR A 191 17.92 -3.94 -1.94
C THR A 191 18.37 -4.86 -0.81
N ALA A 192 19.03 -5.98 -1.15
CA ALA A 192 19.52 -6.94 -0.17
C ALA A 192 20.43 -6.28 0.89
N ARG A 193 20.42 -6.81 2.12
CA ARG A 193 21.33 -6.34 3.20
C ARG A 193 22.80 -6.40 2.80
N THR A 194 23.15 -7.38 1.99
CA THR A 194 24.52 -7.70 1.56
C THR A 194 24.95 -6.94 0.30
N THR A 195 24.10 -6.06 -0.25
CA THR A 195 24.45 -5.28 -1.45
C THR A 195 25.71 -4.44 -1.20
N PRO A 196 26.74 -4.55 -2.06
CA PRO A 196 27.97 -3.77 -1.91
C PRO A 196 27.72 -2.27 -2.01
N GLU A 197 28.48 -1.48 -1.26
CA GLU A 197 28.33 -0.02 -1.18
C GLU A 197 28.34 0.67 -2.55
N LYS A 198 29.24 0.26 -3.44
CA LYS A 198 29.31 0.79 -4.82
C LYS A 198 28.01 0.54 -5.60
N THR A 199 27.40 -0.63 -5.43
CA THR A 199 26.13 -0.97 -6.09
C THR A 199 24.99 -0.18 -5.47
N LEU A 200 24.94 -0.05 -4.14
CA LEU A 200 23.93 0.77 -3.46
C LEU A 200 23.99 2.24 -3.92
N ALA A 201 25.20 2.81 -4.03
CA ALA A 201 25.39 4.16 -4.52
C ALA A 201 24.86 4.32 -5.95
N ALA A 202 25.19 3.39 -6.85
CA ALA A 202 24.66 3.41 -8.22
C ALA A 202 23.13 3.28 -8.28
N LEU A 203 22.53 2.45 -7.43
CA LEU A 203 21.07 2.34 -7.34
C LEU A 203 20.43 3.65 -6.86
N ARG A 204 21.04 4.33 -5.88
CA ARG A 204 20.58 5.63 -5.36
C ARG A 204 20.64 6.71 -6.43
N GLU A 205 21.76 6.79 -7.15
CA GLU A 205 21.93 7.73 -8.26
C GLU A 205 20.88 7.48 -9.36
N ALA A 206 20.65 6.22 -9.72
CA ALA A 206 19.67 5.85 -10.74
C ALA A 206 18.24 6.24 -10.34
N VAL A 207 17.83 5.99 -9.09
CA VAL A 207 16.51 6.38 -8.58
C VAL A 207 16.36 7.90 -8.56
N ALA A 208 17.38 8.63 -8.12
CA ALA A 208 17.35 10.09 -8.06
C ALA A 208 17.26 10.74 -9.45
N ALA A 209 17.77 10.08 -10.50
CA ALA A 209 17.72 10.59 -11.87
C ALA A 209 16.35 10.41 -12.56
N VAL A 210 15.47 9.56 -12.02
CA VAL A 210 14.14 9.25 -12.58
C VAL A 210 13.01 9.97 -11.81
N GLY A 211 13.33 10.54 -10.64
CA GLY A 211 12.42 11.27 -9.76
C GLY A 211 12.21 12.73 -10.12
#